data_AF-A0A7Y3JHR2-F1
#
_entry.id   AF-A0A7Y3JHR2-F1
#
_cell.length_a   1.000
_cell.length_b   1.000
_cell.length_c   1.000
_cell.angle_alpha   90.00
_cell.angle_beta   90.00
_cell.angle_gamma   90.00
#
_symmetry.space_group_name_H-M   'P 1'
#
loop_
_entity.id
_entity.type
_entity.pdbx_description
1 polymer ?
#
loop_
_entity_poly.entity_id
_entity_poly.type
_entity_poly.pdbx_seq_one_letter_code
_entity_poly.pdbx_strand_id
1 'polypeptide(L)'
;MLRSAAALVDGGRAGTLSRLEEVLEFAQSQGYKKLGLAYCWGLEDLAISLLKIIKTRGLSATAVSCTVGAEPQSALNSASKRSGVACNPIGQAHQLHAEGVDFAVQVGLCLGHDVLFTREFQGDQTTLIVKDRKFAHNPLLGVESLSKFDLLSRTV
;
A
#
# COMPACT_ATOMS: atom_id res chain seq x y z
N MET A 1 3.22 -0.08 -20.08
CA MET A 1 3.02 0.82 -18.92
C MET A 1 2.18 2.05 -19.22
N LEU A 2 2.69 3.10 -19.90
CA LEU A 2 1.94 4.37 -20.06
C LEU A 2 0.56 4.21 -20.70
N ARG A 3 0.45 3.42 -21.79
CA ARG A 3 -0.84 3.12 -22.45
C ARG A 3 -1.86 2.48 -21.52
N SER A 4 -1.41 1.59 -20.65
CA SER A 4 -2.28 0.89 -19.71
C SER A 4 -2.74 1.78 -18.57
N ALA A 5 -1.89 2.71 -18.13
CA ALA A 5 -2.29 3.75 -17.18
C ALA A 5 -3.35 4.69 -17.80
N ALA A 6 -3.14 5.12 -19.05
CA ALA A 6 -4.12 5.94 -19.77
C ALA A 6 -5.46 5.22 -19.97
N ALA A 7 -5.44 3.92 -20.27
CA ALA A 7 -6.65 3.12 -20.45
C ALA A 7 -7.56 3.02 -19.21
N LEU A 8 -7.06 3.36 -18.00
CA LEU A 8 -7.89 3.43 -16.80
C LEU A 8 -8.79 4.69 -16.78
N VAL A 9 -8.44 5.73 -17.52
CA VAL A 9 -9.15 7.03 -17.53
C VAL A 9 -9.78 7.38 -18.87
N ASP A 10 -9.20 6.89 -19.98
CA ASP A 10 -9.64 7.17 -21.34
C ASP A 10 -11.08 6.68 -21.61
N GLY A 11 -11.74 7.28 -22.60
CA GLY A 11 -13.06 6.82 -23.06
C GLY A 11 -14.18 6.95 -22.04
N GLY A 12 -14.07 7.89 -21.09
CA GLY A 12 -15.07 8.10 -20.03
C GLY A 12 -14.97 7.14 -18.85
N ARG A 13 -13.84 6.42 -18.71
CA ARG A 13 -13.63 5.47 -17.61
C ARG A 13 -13.17 6.12 -16.30
N ALA A 14 -12.66 7.35 -16.36
CA ALA A 14 -12.24 8.09 -15.17
C ALA A 14 -13.36 8.14 -14.11
N GLY A 15 -13.07 7.63 -12.91
CA GLY A 15 -14.02 7.60 -11.79
C GLY A 15 -15.06 6.48 -11.83
N THR A 16 -14.99 5.56 -12.80
CA THR A 16 -15.92 4.41 -12.87
C THR A 16 -15.44 3.19 -12.08
N LEU A 17 -14.14 3.14 -11.75
CA LEU A 17 -13.51 2.08 -10.96
C LEU A 17 -13.11 2.59 -9.58
N SER A 18 -13.21 1.74 -8.57
CA SER A 18 -12.53 1.95 -7.30
C SER A 18 -11.00 1.81 -7.47
N ARG A 19 -10.22 2.40 -6.57
CA ARG A 19 -8.75 2.26 -6.58
C ARG A 19 -8.27 0.81 -6.56
N LEU A 20 -8.97 -0.09 -5.87
CA LEU A 20 -8.61 -1.51 -5.86
C LEU A 20 -8.83 -2.14 -7.25
N GLU A 21 -9.93 -1.79 -7.92
CA GLU A 21 -10.20 -2.25 -9.29
C GLU A 21 -9.17 -1.69 -10.27
N GLU A 22 -8.79 -0.42 -10.16
CA GLU A 22 -7.70 0.17 -10.94
C GLU A 22 -6.39 -0.61 -10.76
N VAL A 23 -6.01 -0.97 -9.52
CA VAL A 23 -4.80 -1.77 -9.23
C VAL A 23 -4.86 -3.14 -9.91
N LEU A 24 -6.01 -3.81 -9.85
CA LEU A 24 -6.20 -5.15 -10.43
C LEU A 24 -6.15 -5.11 -11.97
N GLU A 25 -6.84 -4.15 -12.59
CA GLU A 25 -6.84 -3.96 -14.04
C GLU A 25 -5.47 -3.52 -14.57
N PHE A 26 -4.82 -2.60 -13.86
CA PHE A 26 -3.46 -2.18 -14.22
C PHE A 26 -2.51 -3.36 -14.20
N ALA A 27 -2.59 -4.21 -13.16
CA ALA A 27 -1.74 -5.38 -13.05
C ALA A 27 -1.97 -6.38 -14.17
N GLN A 28 -3.23 -6.68 -14.49
CA GLN A 28 -3.59 -7.57 -15.60
C GLN A 28 -3.11 -7.03 -16.95
N SER A 29 -3.29 -5.73 -17.20
CA SER A 29 -2.87 -5.09 -18.46
C SER A 29 -1.35 -4.94 -18.60
N GLN A 30 -0.59 -4.92 -17.50
CA GLN A 30 0.88 -5.05 -17.53
C GLN A 30 1.35 -6.50 -17.70
N GLY A 31 0.44 -7.48 -17.55
CA GLY A 31 0.79 -8.88 -17.58
C GLY A 31 1.53 -9.36 -16.33
N TYR A 32 1.51 -8.60 -15.23
CA TYR A 32 2.07 -9.01 -13.95
C TYR A 32 1.47 -10.33 -13.49
N LYS A 33 2.31 -11.20 -12.93
CA LYS A 33 1.94 -12.55 -12.48
C LYS A 33 1.74 -12.61 -10.98
N LYS A 34 2.54 -11.85 -10.21
CA LYS A 34 2.54 -11.88 -8.75
C LYS A 34 2.48 -10.48 -8.14
N LEU A 35 1.42 -10.22 -7.38
CA LEU A 35 1.30 -9.02 -6.55
C LEU A 35 1.85 -9.29 -5.15
N GLY A 36 2.49 -8.30 -4.56
CA GLY A 36 3.00 -8.36 -3.19
C GLY A 36 2.35 -7.31 -2.31
N LEU A 37 1.78 -7.71 -1.17
CA LEU A 37 1.21 -6.77 -0.21
C LEU A 37 2.25 -6.45 0.86
N ALA A 38 2.70 -5.20 0.93
CA ALA A 38 3.46 -4.70 2.07
C ALA A 38 2.48 -4.03 3.04
N TYR A 39 2.13 -4.70 4.13
CA TYR A 39 1.06 -4.24 5.02
C TYR A 39 1.55 -3.93 6.43
N CYS A 40 0.85 -3.02 7.11
CA CYS A 40 1.01 -2.83 8.53
C CYS A 40 0.25 -3.92 9.29
N TRP A 41 0.87 -4.52 10.32
CA TRP A 41 0.25 -5.54 11.18
C TRP A 41 -1.16 -5.15 11.67
N GLY A 42 -1.40 -3.87 11.98
CA GLY A 42 -2.73 -3.39 12.38
C GLY A 42 -3.82 -3.43 11.29
N LEU A 43 -3.49 -3.91 10.08
CA LEU A 43 -4.39 -4.11 8.94
C LEU A 43 -4.29 -5.54 8.37
N GLU A 44 -3.87 -6.51 9.19
CA GLU A 44 -3.68 -7.91 8.78
C GLU A 44 -4.95 -8.53 8.19
N ASP A 45 -6.11 -8.35 8.81
CA ASP A 45 -7.38 -8.89 8.29
C ASP A 45 -7.74 -8.32 6.91
N LEU A 46 -7.42 -7.04 6.69
CA LEU A 46 -7.58 -6.41 5.38
C LEU A 46 -6.60 -7.00 4.37
N ALA A 47 -5.34 -7.21 4.74
CA ALA A 47 -4.35 -7.85 3.87
C ALA A 47 -4.79 -9.27 3.46
N ILE A 48 -5.32 -10.07 4.40
CA ILE A 48 -5.88 -11.41 4.13
C ILE A 48 -7.05 -11.32 3.14
N SER A 49 -7.92 -10.33 3.31
CA SER A 49 -9.06 -10.12 2.40
C SER A 49 -8.58 -9.72 1.00
N LEU A 50 -7.59 -8.83 0.90
CA LEU A 50 -6.98 -8.44 -0.37
C LEU A 50 -6.32 -9.63 -1.09
N LEU A 51 -5.60 -10.50 -0.36
CA LEU A 51 -5.04 -11.72 -0.94
C LEU A 51 -6.12 -12.60 -1.58
N LYS A 52 -7.27 -12.75 -0.94
CA LYS A 52 -8.40 -13.52 -1.49
C LYS A 52 -8.95 -12.85 -2.75
N ILE A 53 -9.18 -11.54 -2.72
CA ILE A 53 -9.70 -10.77 -3.86
C ILE A 53 -8.75 -10.84 -5.06
N ILE A 54 -7.43 -10.70 -4.86
CA ILE A 54 -6.46 -10.79 -5.95
C ILE A 54 -6.48 -12.18 -6.58
N LYS A 55 -6.56 -13.24 -5.77
CA LYS A 55 -6.67 -14.63 -6.25
C LYS A 55 -7.93 -14.88 -7.06
N THR A 56 -9.09 -14.33 -6.68
CA THR A 56 -10.33 -14.50 -7.47
C THR A 56 -10.27 -13.81 -8.83
N ARG A 57 -9.35 -12.87 -9.03
CA ARG A 57 -9.07 -12.22 -10.32
C ARG A 57 -8.01 -12.95 -11.16
N GLY A 58 -7.60 -14.15 -10.76
CA GLY A 58 -6.64 -14.99 -11.49
C GLY A 58 -5.19 -14.56 -11.37
N LEU A 59 -4.87 -13.66 -10.44
CA LEU A 59 -3.50 -13.22 -10.16
C LEU A 59 -2.94 -14.00 -8.95
N SER A 60 -1.63 -14.24 -8.93
CA SER A 60 -0.98 -14.75 -7.72
C SER A 60 -0.67 -13.60 -6.75
N ALA A 61 -0.67 -13.88 -5.45
CA ALA A 61 -0.42 -12.86 -4.44
C ALA A 61 0.30 -13.41 -3.21
N THR A 62 1.19 -12.60 -2.64
CA THR A 62 1.84 -12.80 -1.35
C THR A 62 1.69 -11.56 -0.48
N ALA A 63 1.90 -11.68 0.83
CA ALA A 63 1.85 -10.55 1.76
C ALA A 63 2.95 -10.66 2.80
N VAL A 64 3.57 -9.53 3.14
CA VAL A 64 4.62 -9.45 4.15
C VAL A 64 4.24 -8.37 5.18
N SER A 65 4.12 -8.78 6.44
CA SER A 65 3.82 -7.87 7.56
C SER A 65 4.97 -6.91 7.82
N CYS A 66 4.65 -5.71 8.30
CA CYS A 66 5.66 -4.77 8.78
C CYS A 66 6.50 -5.31 9.93
N THR A 67 6.10 -6.36 10.62
CA THR A 67 6.85 -7.01 11.70
C THR A 67 7.79 -8.12 11.22
N VAL A 68 8.05 -8.22 9.91
CA VAL A 68 8.99 -9.21 9.33
C VAL A 68 10.38 -9.14 9.99
N GLY A 69 10.96 -10.31 10.23
CA GLY A 69 12.21 -10.46 10.99
C GLY A 69 12.03 -10.58 12.50
N ALA A 70 10.85 -10.22 13.05
CA ALA A 70 10.52 -10.36 14.47
C ALA A 70 11.49 -9.68 15.46
N GLU A 71 12.21 -8.65 15.01
CA GLU A 71 13.18 -7.92 15.83
C GLU A 71 12.50 -7.17 16.98
N PRO A 72 13.03 -7.23 18.22
CA PRO A 72 12.44 -6.50 19.33
C PRO A 72 12.63 -4.99 19.14
N GLN A 73 11.64 -4.20 19.54
CA GLN A 73 11.67 -2.74 19.44
C GLN A 73 12.88 -2.11 20.15
N SER A 74 13.36 -2.73 21.22
CA SER A 74 14.56 -2.32 21.97
C SER A 74 15.85 -2.48 21.18
N ALA A 75 15.91 -3.40 20.20
CA ALA A 75 17.08 -3.56 19.33
C ALA A 75 17.21 -2.40 18.34
N LEU A 76 16.09 -1.82 17.88
CA LEU A 76 16.11 -0.64 16.99
C LEU A 76 16.25 0.67 17.74
N ASN A 77 15.63 0.78 18.91
CA ASN A 77 15.70 1.98 19.73
C ASN A 77 15.66 1.58 21.21
N SER A 78 16.84 1.56 21.84
CA SER A 78 17.00 1.20 23.25
C SER A 78 16.30 2.18 24.21
N ALA A 79 16.03 3.41 23.78
CA ALA A 79 15.28 4.40 24.56
C ALA A 79 13.75 4.27 24.38
N SER A 80 13.28 3.40 23.48
CA SER A 80 11.86 3.18 23.25
C SER A 80 11.19 2.56 24.49
N LYS A 81 10.10 3.17 24.94
CA LYS A 81 9.21 2.59 25.96
C LYS A 81 8.20 1.59 25.39
N ARG A 82 8.13 1.48 24.06
CA ARG A 82 7.23 0.54 23.38
C ARG A 82 7.85 -0.86 23.44
N SER A 83 7.14 -1.80 24.05
CA SER A 83 7.44 -3.22 23.98
C SER A 83 6.93 -3.85 22.67
N GLY A 84 7.42 -5.03 22.33
CA GLY A 84 6.97 -5.80 21.17
C GLY A 84 7.91 -5.72 19.96
N VAL A 85 7.40 -6.19 18.82
CA VAL A 85 8.17 -6.32 17.59
C VAL A 85 8.27 -4.97 16.87
N ALA A 86 9.46 -4.67 16.39
CA ALA A 86 9.76 -3.47 15.63
C ALA A 86 9.28 -3.63 14.18
N CYS A 87 8.95 -2.51 13.53
CA CYS A 87 8.63 -2.56 12.11
C CYS A 87 9.92 -2.58 11.27
N ASN A 88 9.96 -3.40 10.24
CA ASN A 88 11.09 -3.55 9.32
C ASN A 88 10.65 -3.38 7.86
N PRO A 89 10.43 -2.14 7.38
CA PRO A 89 10.01 -1.87 6.01
C PRO A 89 11.06 -2.27 4.96
N ILE A 90 12.35 -2.23 5.32
CA ILE A 90 13.45 -2.69 4.46
C ILE A 90 13.35 -4.20 4.26
N GLY A 91 13.13 -4.94 5.35
CA GLY A 91 12.86 -6.38 5.31
C GLY A 91 11.62 -6.72 4.48
N GLN A 92 10.56 -5.91 4.53
CA GLN A 92 9.37 -6.11 3.69
C GLN A 92 9.73 -6.01 2.20
N ALA A 93 10.47 -4.97 1.82
CA ALA A 93 10.90 -4.76 0.44
C ALA A 93 11.77 -5.94 -0.05
N HIS A 94 12.76 -6.34 0.73
CA HIS A 94 13.66 -7.45 0.39
C HIS A 94 12.93 -8.79 0.29
N GLN A 95 12.03 -9.09 1.23
CA GLN A 95 11.23 -10.32 1.22
C GLN A 95 10.34 -10.38 -0.02
N LEU A 96 9.62 -9.30 -0.36
CA LEU A 96 8.77 -9.28 -1.56
C LEU A 96 9.58 -9.41 -2.85
N HIS A 97 10.76 -8.77 -2.93
CA HIS A 97 11.67 -8.94 -4.06
C HIS A 97 12.15 -10.40 -4.15
N ALA A 98 12.65 -10.99 -3.05
CA ALA A 98 13.10 -12.37 -3.02
C ALA A 98 12.01 -13.38 -3.42
N GLU A 99 10.75 -13.03 -3.17
CA GLU A 99 9.58 -13.81 -3.56
C GLU A 99 9.15 -13.62 -5.04
N GLY A 100 9.87 -12.81 -5.83
CA GLY A 100 9.58 -12.58 -7.24
C GLY A 100 8.27 -11.83 -7.48
N VAL A 101 7.97 -10.83 -6.65
CA VAL A 101 6.82 -9.94 -6.84
C VAL A 101 7.08 -8.98 -8.01
N ASP A 102 6.11 -8.90 -8.93
CA ASP A 102 6.18 -7.99 -10.08
C ASP A 102 5.66 -6.58 -9.72
N PHE A 103 4.65 -6.51 -8.84
CA PHE A 103 3.99 -5.27 -8.46
C PHE A 103 3.62 -5.26 -6.98
N ALA A 104 4.20 -4.33 -6.23
CA ALA A 104 3.95 -4.19 -4.80
C ALA A 104 2.82 -3.19 -4.49
N VAL A 105 1.97 -3.54 -3.53
CA VAL A 105 0.87 -2.70 -3.05
C VAL A 105 1.06 -2.46 -1.56
N GLN A 106 1.26 -1.19 -1.19
CA GLN A 106 1.38 -0.77 0.21
C GLN A 106 0.00 -0.63 0.85
N VAL A 107 -0.15 -1.21 2.04
CA VAL A 107 -1.41 -1.25 2.80
C VAL A 107 -1.18 -0.70 4.21
N GLY A 108 -1.34 0.62 4.34
CA GLY A 108 -1.35 1.34 5.61
C GLY A 108 -0.03 1.30 6.37
N LEU A 109 1.10 1.33 5.66
CA LEU A 109 2.43 1.54 6.25
C LEU A 109 2.50 2.93 6.90
N CYS A 110 3.14 3.01 8.07
CA CYS A 110 3.28 4.29 8.79
C CYS A 110 4.23 5.23 8.03
N LEU A 111 4.02 6.54 8.19
CA LEU A 111 4.93 7.55 7.63
C LEU A 111 6.37 7.25 8.03
N GLY A 112 7.27 7.28 7.05
CA GLY A 112 8.67 6.92 7.19
C GLY A 112 8.93 5.46 6.88
N HIS A 113 8.02 4.55 7.21
CA HIS A 113 8.13 3.14 6.80
C HIS A 113 7.71 2.95 5.35
N ASP A 114 6.67 3.65 4.91
CA ASP A 114 6.28 3.74 3.50
C ASP A 114 7.41 4.32 2.63
N VAL A 115 8.03 5.41 3.07
CA VAL A 115 9.18 6.05 2.40
C VAL A 115 10.35 5.08 2.27
N LEU A 116 10.72 4.40 3.37
CA LEU A 116 11.80 3.41 3.36
C LEU A 116 11.45 2.22 2.45
N PHE A 117 10.23 1.68 2.55
CA PHE A 117 9.79 0.59 1.67
C PHE A 117 9.89 1.00 0.19
N THR A 118 9.35 2.17 -0.18
CA THR A 118 9.44 2.70 -1.55
C THR A 118 10.87 2.87 -2.03
N ARG A 119 11.79 3.28 -1.15
CA ARG A 119 13.20 3.47 -1.51
C ARG A 119 13.92 2.15 -1.75
N GLU A 120 13.62 1.13 -0.95
CA GLU A 120 14.34 -0.16 -1.01
C GLU A 120 13.70 -1.17 -1.97
N PHE A 121 12.39 -1.07 -2.25
CA PHE A 121 11.73 -2.00 -3.17
C PHE A 121 12.11 -1.70 -4.62
N GLN A 122 12.75 -2.68 -5.27
CA GLN A 122 13.17 -2.58 -6.67
C GLN A 122 12.05 -3.11 -7.58
N GLY A 123 11.21 -2.21 -8.08
CA GLY A 123 10.14 -2.56 -9.01
C GLY A 123 8.98 -1.59 -8.96
N ASP A 124 7.91 -1.93 -9.69
CA ASP A 124 6.70 -1.12 -9.68
C ASP A 124 5.96 -1.28 -8.34
N GLN A 125 5.51 -0.17 -7.77
CA GLN A 125 4.76 -0.18 -6.53
C GLN A 125 3.76 0.96 -6.45
N THR A 126 2.70 0.77 -5.66
CA THR A 126 1.71 1.80 -5.37
C THR A 126 1.18 1.69 -3.95
N THR A 127 0.55 2.75 -3.45
CA THR A 127 -0.14 2.75 -2.15
C THR A 127 -1.63 2.65 -2.35
N LEU A 128 -2.24 1.58 -1.81
CA LEU A 128 -3.70 1.40 -1.79
C LEU A 128 -4.32 2.12 -0.59
N ILE A 129 -3.72 1.97 0.59
CA ILE A 129 -4.22 2.56 1.84
C ILE A 129 -3.11 3.42 2.45
N VAL A 130 -3.32 4.73 2.54
CA VAL A 130 -2.42 5.65 3.24
C VAL A 130 -2.72 5.61 4.73
N LYS A 131 -1.69 5.46 5.58
CA LYS A 131 -1.89 5.33 7.02
C LYS A 131 -2.26 6.68 7.65
N ASP A 132 -3.54 6.83 7.96
CA ASP A 132 -4.03 7.88 8.84
C ASP A 132 -4.81 7.27 10.01
N ARG A 133 -4.28 7.35 11.23
CA ARG A 133 -4.98 6.80 12.41
C ARG A 133 -6.10 7.71 12.91
N LYS A 134 -5.95 9.01 12.71
CA LYS A 134 -6.90 10.00 13.22
C LYS A 134 -8.16 10.02 12.37
N PHE A 135 -8.00 9.90 11.06
CA PHE A 135 -9.08 10.00 10.09
C PHE A 135 -9.37 8.67 9.37
N ALA A 136 -9.21 7.54 10.07
CA ALA A 136 -9.57 6.20 9.57
C ALA A 136 -9.05 5.90 8.15
N HIS A 137 -7.78 6.23 7.89
CA HIS A 137 -7.08 6.04 6.62
C HIS A 137 -7.61 6.91 5.45
N ASN A 138 -8.30 8.00 5.78
CA ASN A 138 -8.73 9.03 4.84
C ASN A 138 -7.97 10.36 5.08
N PRO A 139 -6.77 10.52 4.48
CA PRO A 139 -5.94 11.71 4.71
C PRO A 139 -6.57 13.01 4.19
N LEU A 140 -7.59 12.96 3.33
CA LEU A 140 -8.30 14.15 2.84
C LEU A 140 -8.94 14.93 4.00
N LEU A 141 -9.53 14.23 4.97
CA LEU A 141 -10.11 14.85 6.16
C LEU A 141 -9.06 15.59 7.00
N GLY A 142 -7.82 15.11 6.99
CA GLY A 142 -6.69 15.79 7.64
C GLY A 142 -6.36 17.12 6.97
N VAL A 143 -6.33 17.13 5.64
CA VAL A 143 -6.15 18.36 4.85
C VAL A 143 -7.28 19.33 5.15
N GLU A 144 -8.53 18.90 5.02
CA GLU A 144 -9.73 19.70 5.30
C GLU A 144 -9.71 20.31 6.71
N SER A 145 -9.33 19.52 7.71
CA SER A 145 -9.31 19.97 9.11
C SER A 145 -8.26 21.06 9.39
N LEU A 146 -7.18 21.11 8.60
CA LEU A 146 -6.09 22.07 8.76
C LEU A 146 -6.22 23.24 7.78
N SER A 147 -6.89 23.04 6.66
CA SER A 147 -7.22 24.11 5.73
C SER A 147 -8.36 24.94 6.29
N LYS A 148 -8.10 26.22 6.61
CA LYS A 148 -9.17 27.23 6.82
C LYS A 148 -9.90 27.61 5.51
N PHE A 149 -9.73 26.84 4.44
CA PHE A 149 -10.28 27.12 3.13
C PHE A 149 -11.54 26.29 2.93
N ASP A 150 -12.61 26.98 2.55
CA ASP A 150 -13.89 26.40 2.18
C ASP A 150 -13.73 25.62 0.86
N LEU A 151 -13.37 24.33 0.96
CA LEU A 151 -13.19 23.42 -0.17
C LEU A 151 -14.51 23.17 -0.94
N LEU A 152 -15.64 23.66 -0.41
CA LEU A 152 -16.96 23.65 -1.05
C LEU A 152 -17.08 24.63 -2.24
N SER A 153 -16.08 25.45 -2.52
CA SER A 153 -16.12 26.42 -3.63
C SER A 153 -15.69 25.86 -5.00
N ARG A 154 -15.33 24.58 -5.10
CA ARG A 154 -14.99 23.95 -6.39
C ARG A 154 -16.14 23.09 -6.90
N THR A 155 -17.20 23.76 -7.36
CA THR A 155 -18.08 23.20 -8.38
C THR A 155 -17.27 23.17 -9.69
N VAL A 156 -17.01 21.99 -10.23
CA VAL A 156 -16.68 21.78 -11.65
C VAL A 156 -17.66 20.76 -12.18
#